data_AF-A0A915AWL0-F1
#
_entry.id   AF-A0A915AWL0-F1
#
_cell.length_a   1.000
_cell.length_b   1.000
_cell.length_c   1.000
_cell.angle_alpha   90.00
_cell.angle_beta   90.00
_cell.angle_gamma   90.00
#
_symmetry.space_group_name_H-M   'P 1'
#
loop_
_entity.id
_entity.type
_entity.pdbx_description
1 polymer ?
#
loop_
_entity_poly.entity_id
_entity_poly.type
_entity_poly.pdbx_seq_one_letter_code
_entity_poly.pdbx_strand_id
1 'polypeptide(L)'
;MLRRILACLSSYFPSDKNLPIEDTTNETNPAISHVLHLLTLDEYSSPIPSRLEYLYEYRTTEKPIGPRLADGSINWQCDCLGGGSMVAHRCGFYFRNMYRCMSQVDDDEDVNVKCPEEFIEWAACIQQMCGTCIMKCLRS
;
A
#
# COMPACT_ATOMS: atom_id res chain seq x y z
N MET A 1 24.19 23.87 30.97
CA MET A 1 24.37 22.52 30.38
C MET A 1 23.20 21.64 30.80
N LEU A 2 22.61 20.95 29.82
CA LEU A 2 21.65 19.85 29.88
C LEU A 2 20.44 19.95 30.84
N ARG A 3 19.31 20.39 30.28
CA ARG A 3 17.97 19.90 30.63
C ARG A 3 17.65 18.71 29.73
N ARG A 4 17.17 17.60 30.29
CA ARG A 4 16.52 16.43 29.66
C ARG A 4 16.15 15.51 30.84
N ILE A 5 14.98 14.88 31.03
CA ILE A 5 13.79 14.52 30.26
C ILE A 5 12.77 14.11 31.34
N LEU A 6 11.48 14.43 31.18
CA LEU A 6 10.33 13.58 31.54
C LEU A 6 9.06 14.42 31.59
N ALA A 7 8.17 14.20 30.62
CA ALA A 7 6.72 14.12 30.79
C ALA A 7 6.06 14.15 29.40
N CYS A 8 6.20 13.06 28.65
CA CYS A 8 5.13 12.67 27.74
C CYS A 8 4.16 11.86 28.59
N LEU A 9 3.00 12.42 28.92
CA LEU A 9 1.74 11.72 29.02
C LEU A 9 0.62 12.76 29.12
N SER A 10 -0.27 12.71 28.13
CA SER A 10 -1.66 13.10 28.22
C SER A 10 -1.97 14.53 28.66
N SER A 11 -2.22 15.39 27.68
CA SER A 11 -3.35 16.32 27.80
C SER A 11 -3.83 16.75 26.43
N TYR A 12 -5.06 16.34 26.13
CA TYR A 12 -6.05 17.15 25.42
C TYR A 12 -5.74 17.50 23.97
N PHE A 13 -6.39 16.76 23.07
CA PHE A 13 -6.96 17.36 21.86
C PHE A 13 -7.80 18.59 22.23
N PRO A 14 -7.64 19.71 21.52
CA PRO A 14 -8.79 20.54 21.18
C PRO A 14 -8.99 20.60 19.67
N SER A 15 -10.26 20.41 19.31
CA SER A 15 -10.87 20.61 18.01
C SER A 15 -10.54 21.95 17.35
N ASP A 16 -10.57 21.92 16.02
CA ASP A 16 -10.87 23.01 15.10
C ASP A 16 -10.25 24.38 15.37
N LYS A 17 -9.30 24.73 14.50
CA LYS A 17 -9.26 26.02 13.79
C LYS A 17 -8.25 25.95 12.65
N ASN A 18 -8.68 26.39 11.48
CA ASN A 18 -7.93 26.61 10.24
C ASN A 18 -6.42 26.81 10.49
N LEU A 19 -5.58 25.89 10.00
CA LEU A 19 -4.15 26.14 9.91
C LEU A 19 -3.87 26.93 8.63
N PRO A 20 -3.38 28.18 8.72
CA PRO A 20 -2.70 28.79 7.60
C PRO A 20 -1.34 28.09 7.48
N ILE A 21 -1.12 27.37 6.38
CA ILE A 21 0.22 26.84 6.08
C ILE A 21 1.00 27.98 5.45
N GLU A 22 1.78 28.65 6.29
CA GLU A 22 2.81 29.61 5.89
C GLU A 22 3.98 28.82 5.30
N ASP A 23 4.17 28.95 3.99
CA ASP A 23 5.27 28.33 3.26
C ASP A 23 6.57 29.07 3.57
N THR A 24 7.42 28.44 4.39
CA THR A 24 8.84 28.81 4.48
C THR A 24 9.66 27.55 4.42
N THR A 25 10.29 27.30 3.28
CA THR A 25 11.72 27.03 3.22
C THR A 25 12.21 27.09 1.78
N ASN A 26 13.01 28.12 1.54
CA ASN A 26 13.84 28.28 0.36
C ASN A 26 15.07 27.37 0.56
N GLU A 27 15.04 26.13 0.05
CA GLU A 27 16.24 25.29 -0.08
C GLU A 27 16.38 24.76 -1.51
N THR A 28 17.39 25.29 -2.19
CA THR A 28 17.83 24.91 -3.54
C THR A 28 18.43 23.51 -3.49
N ASN A 29 17.66 22.51 -3.90
CA ASN A 29 18.09 21.18 -4.33
C ASN A 29 17.19 20.87 -5.54
N PRO A 30 17.61 20.22 -6.65
CA PRO A 30 16.67 19.82 -7.71
C PRO A 30 15.82 18.67 -7.18
N ALA A 31 14.92 19.06 -6.29
CA ALA A 31 14.07 18.27 -5.45
C ALA A 31 12.98 17.68 -6.33
N ILE A 32 12.65 16.43 -6.08
CA ILE A 32 11.45 15.80 -6.61
C ILE A 32 10.28 16.70 -6.17
N SER A 33 9.77 17.49 -7.10
CA SER A 33 8.63 18.36 -6.86
C SER A 33 7.45 17.43 -6.60
N HIS A 34 7.07 17.32 -5.33
CA HIS A 34 5.88 16.56 -4.96
C HIS A 34 4.66 17.34 -5.46
N VAL A 35 4.03 16.82 -6.50
CA VAL A 35 2.76 17.36 -7.00
C VAL A 35 1.64 16.80 -6.14
N LEU A 36 1.00 17.67 -5.35
CA LEU A 36 -0.19 17.32 -4.60
C LEU A 36 -1.40 17.43 -5.53
N HIS A 37 -2.02 16.29 -5.86
CA HIS A 37 -3.27 16.26 -6.61
C HIS A 37 -4.44 16.28 -5.62
N LEU A 38 -5.17 17.39 -5.58
CA LEU A 38 -6.40 17.53 -4.79
C LEU A 38 -7.60 17.46 -5.72
N LEU A 39 -8.62 16.69 -5.34
CA LEU A 39 -9.91 16.68 -6.03
C LEU A 39 -10.92 17.52 -5.26
N THR A 40 -11.69 18.31 -5.99
CA THR A 40 -12.86 19.00 -5.47
C THR A 40 -14.06 18.05 -5.34
N LEU A 41 -15.07 18.44 -4.55
CA LEU A 41 -16.29 17.64 -4.39
C LEU A 41 -17.08 17.51 -5.72
N ASP A 42 -17.04 18.56 -6.53
CA ASP A 42 -17.66 18.58 -7.86
C ASP A 42 -16.94 17.61 -8.81
N GLU A 43 -15.61 17.67 -8.89
CA GLU A 43 -14.82 16.73 -9.70
C GLU A 43 -15.03 15.27 -9.27
N TYR A 44 -15.13 15.00 -7.97
CA TYR A 44 -15.41 13.67 -7.44
C TYR A 44 -16.79 13.13 -7.85
N SER A 45 -17.80 14.00 -7.87
CA SER A 45 -19.19 13.62 -8.19
C SER A 45 -19.52 13.69 -9.68
N SER A 46 -18.72 14.42 -10.46
CA SER A 46 -18.87 14.51 -11.90
C SER A 46 -18.53 13.17 -12.59
N PRO A 47 -19.23 12.83 -13.68
CA PRO A 47 -18.87 11.65 -14.47
C PRO A 47 -17.47 11.82 -15.07
N ILE A 48 -16.72 10.71 -15.12
CA ILE A 48 -15.38 10.68 -15.71
C ILE A 48 -15.44 11.24 -17.14
N PRO A 49 -14.60 12.22 -17.51
CA PRO A 49 -14.62 12.80 -18.85
C PRO A 49 -14.42 11.75 -19.94
N SER A 50 -15.06 11.91 -21.10
CA SER A 50 -15.01 10.94 -22.22
C SER A 50 -13.58 10.62 -22.73
N ARG A 51 -12.61 11.53 -22.53
CA ARG A 51 -11.19 11.25 -22.82
C ARG A 51 -10.62 10.09 -21.98
N LEU A 52 -11.20 9.86 -20.80
CA LEU A 52 -10.81 8.82 -19.86
C LEU A 52 -11.81 7.65 -19.85
N GLU A 53 -12.65 7.54 -20.88
CA GLU A 53 -13.68 6.51 -20.98
C GLU A 53 -13.09 5.08 -21.05
N TYR A 54 -11.84 4.95 -21.50
CA TYR A 54 -11.05 3.72 -21.41
C TYR A 54 -10.89 3.19 -19.96
N LEU A 55 -11.09 4.04 -18.94
CA LEU A 55 -11.11 3.60 -17.53
C LEU A 55 -12.32 2.72 -17.21
N TYR A 56 -13.43 2.87 -17.92
CA TYR A 56 -14.60 1.99 -17.78
C TYR A 56 -14.34 0.60 -18.37
N GLU A 57 -13.47 0.51 -19.37
CA GLU A 57 -13.09 -0.76 -20.00
C GLU A 57 -12.46 -1.71 -18.98
N TYR A 58 -11.65 -1.18 -18.05
CA TYR A 58 -11.09 -1.95 -16.93
C TYR A 58 -12.16 -2.55 -16.02
N ARG A 59 -13.32 -1.88 -15.85
CA ARG A 59 -14.44 -2.38 -15.04
C ARG A 59 -15.20 -3.50 -15.76
N THR A 60 -15.19 -3.50 -17.09
CA THR A 60 -15.90 -4.48 -17.93
C THR A 60 -15.06 -5.69 -18.33
N THR A 61 -13.74 -5.65 -18.13
CA THR A 61 -12.90 -6.84 -18.28
C THR A 61 -13.44 -7.95 -17.38
N GLU A 62 -13.83 -9.07 -17.97
CA GLU A 62 -14.07 -10.32 -17.24
C GLU A 62 -12.86 -10.54 -16.31
N LYS A 63 -13.10 -10.88 -15.02
CA LYS A 63 -12.07 -11.02 -13.98
C LYS A 63 -10.80 -11.59 -14.64
N PRO A 64 -9.67 -10.87 -14.62
CA PRO A 64 -8.45 -11.35 -15.28
C PRO A 64 -8.19 -12.78 -14.79
N ILE A 65 -7.83 -13.67 -15.71
CA ILE A 65 -7.44 -15.06 -15.38
C ILE A 65 -6.45 -14.95 -14.24
N GLY A 66 -6.92 -15.29 -13.04
CA GLY A 66 -6.15 -15.10 -11.82
C GLY A 66 -4.91 -15.97 -11.87
N PRO A 67 -4.10 -16.00 -10.81
CA PRO A 67 -2.98 -16.93 -10.72
C PRO A 67 -3.48 -18.38 -10.51
N ARG A 68 -4.67 -18.76 -10.98
CA ARG A 68 -5.15 -20.14 -10.99
C ARG A 68 -5.08 -20.66 -12.42
N LEU A 69 -4.39 -21.77 -12.61
CA LEU A 69 -4.40 -22.54 -13.84
C LEU A 69 -5.75 -23.27 -13.98
N ALA A 70 -6.02 -23.79 -15.19
CA ALA A 70 -7.25 -24.54 -15.47
C ALA A 70 -7.39 -25.83 -14.64
N ASP A 71 -6.28 -26.37 -14.13
CA ASP A 71 -6.24 -27.52 -13.22
C ASP A 71 -6.53 -27.14 -11.76
N GLY A 72 -6.78 -25.86 -11.48
CA GLY A 72 -6.99 -25.33 -10.15
C GLY A 72 -5.70 -25.12 -9.35
N SER A 73 -4.51 -25.39 -9.89
CA SER A 73 -3.25 -25.08 -9.21
C SER A 73 -2.90 -23.59 -9.31
N ILE A 74 -1.99 -23.11 -8.46
CA ILE A 74 -1.58 -21.70 -8.45
C ILE A 74 -0.40 -21.49 -9.43
N ASN A 75 -0.59 -20.65 -10.43
CA ASN A 75 0.46 -20.12 -11.31
C ASN A 75 1.28 -19.04 -10.59
N TRP A 76 2.38 -19.45 -9.95
CA TRP A 76 3.27 -18.54 -9.23
C TRP A 76 4.07 -17.60 -10.14
N GLN A 77 4.08 -17.82 -11.46
CA GLN A 77 4.83 -17.05 -12.44
C GLN A 77 3.96 -16.07 -13.24
N CYS A 78 2.66 -15.94 -12.93
CA CYS A 78 1.83 -14.97 -13.64
C CYS A 78 2.36 -13.54 -13.46
N ASP A 79 2.16 -12.71 -14.48
CA ASP A 79 2.44 -11.27 -14.40
C ASP A 79 1.66 -10.59 -13.28
N CYS A 80 0.47 -11.13 -12.96
CA CYS A 80 -0.37 -10.71 -11.85
C CYS A 80 0.29 -10.84 -10.45
N LEU A 81 1.29 -11.69 -10.31
CA LEU A 81 2.12 -11.88 -9.11
C LEU A 81 3.54 -11.32 -9.32
N GLY A 82 3.65 -10.30 -10.18
CA GLY A 82 4.89 -9.65 -10.55
C GLY A 82 5.82 -10.55 -11.37
N GLY A 83 5.28 -11.43 -12.22
CA GLY A 83 6.06 -12.38 -13.00
C GLY A 83 6.84 -13.37 -12.13
N GLY A 84 6.30 -13.70 -10.95
CA GLY A 84 6.96 -14.51 -9.94
C GLY A 84 7.95 -13.78 -9.03
N SER A 85 8.18 -12.48 -9.23
CA SER A 85 9.06 -11.69 -8.36
C SER A 85 8.56 -11.61 -6.92
N MET A 86 7.23 -11.55 -6.69
CA MET A 86 6.66 -11.54 -5.33
C MET A 86 6.94 -12.86 -4.58
N VAL A 87 6.95 -13.97 -5.31
CA VAL A 87 7.18 -15.31 -4.79
C VAL A 87 8.68 -15.57 -4.57
N ALA A 88 9.52 -15.04 -5.45
CA ALA A 88 10.98 -15.09 -5.34
C ALA A 88 11.55 -14.02 -4.38
N HIS A 89 10.72 -13.11 -3.87
CA HIS A 89 11.13 -12.06 -2.96
C HIS A 89 11.67 -12.63 -1.64
N ARG A 90 12.41 -11.81 -0.87
CA ARG A 90 12.95 -12.20 0.44
C ARG A 90 11.85 -12.60 1.44
N CYS A 91 10.68 -11.99 1.33
CA CYS A 91 9.46 -12.37 2.09
C CYS A 91 8.52 -13.30 1.32
N GLY A 92 8.97 -13.86 0.19
CA GLY A 92 8.17 -14.69 -0.69
C GLY A 92 7.69 -15.99 -0.05
N PHE A 93 8.39 -16.49 0.98
CA PHE A 93 7.92 -17.62 1.78
C PHE A 93 6.59 -17.31 2.47
N TYR A 94 6.52 -16.20 3.21
CA TYR A 94 5.30 -15.76 3.88
C TYR A 94 4.21 -15.39 2.88
N PHE A 95 4.59 -14.77 1.75
CA PHE A 95 3.64 -14.48 0.68
C PHE A 95 2.95 -15.74 0.15
N ARG A 96 3.70 -16.83 -0.08
CA ARG A 96 3.12 -18.10 -0.55
C ARG A 96 2.12 -18.67 0.44
N ASN A 97 2.39 -18.57 1.74
CA ASN A 97 1.51 -19.10 2.79
C ASN A 97 0.21 -18.29 2.85
N MET A 98 0.32 -16.96 2.91
CA MET A 98 -0.82 -16.05 2.84
C MET A 98 -1.65 -16.28 1.57
N TYR A 99 -1.00 -16.35 0.42
CA TYR A 99 -1.70 -16.49 -0.85
C TYR A 99 -2.43 -17.84 -0.95
N ARG A 100 -1.84 -18.92 -0.42
CA ARG A 100 -2.52 -20.23 -0.34
C ARG A 100 -3.75 -20.18 0.54
N CYS A 101 -3.70 -19.52 1.69
CA CYS A 101 -4.86 -19.37 2.57
C CYS A 101 -5.96 -18.57 1.86
N MET A 102 -5.64 -17.37 1.36
CA MET A 102 -6.60 -16.52 0.66
C MET A 102 -7.21 -17.19 -0.57
N SER A 103 -6.43 -17.99 -1.29
CA SER A 103 -6.89 -18.67 -2.50
C SER A 103 -7.90 -19.80 -2.25
N GLN A 104 -8.09 -20.21 -0.99
CA GLN A 104 -9.05 -21.24 -0.57
C GLN A 104 -10.31 -20.65 0.06
N VAL A 105 -10.35 -19.33 0.27
CA VAL A 105 -11.51 -18.61 0.80
C VAL A 105 -12.50 -18.39 -0.34
N ASP A 106 -13.78 -18.63 -0.07
CA ASP A 106 -14.84 -18.41 -1.04
C ASP A 106 -15.11 -16.91 -1.25
N ASP A 107 -15.61 -16.53 -2.42
CA ASP A 107 -15.79 -15.12 -2.82
C ASP A 107 -16.79 -14.34 -1.91
N ASP A 108 -17.61 -15.03 -1.11
CA ASP A 108 -18.61 -14.47 -0.19
C ASP A 108 -18.08 -14.20 1.22
N GLU A 109 -16.84 -14.60 1.51
CA GLU A 109 -16.23 -14.50 2.83
C GLU A 109 -15.11 -13.46 2.88
N ASP A 110 -14.97 -12.78 4.02
CA ASP A 110 -13.90 -11.80 4.21
C ASP A 110 -12.56 -12.52 4.47
N VAL A 111 -11.66 -12.42 3.49
CA VAL A 111 -10.28 -12.92 3.57
C VAL A 111 -9.51 -12.39 4.78
N ASN A 112 -9.83 -11.19 5.28
CA ASN A 112 -9.17 -10.61 6.45
C ASN A 112 -9.56 -11.32 7.75
N VAL A 113 -10.71 -11.97 7.79
CA VAL A 113 -11.18 -12.74 8.94
C VAL A 113 -10.59 -14.15 8.91
N LYS A 114 -10.44 -14.75 7.72
CA LYS A 114 -9.99 -16.14 7.58
C LYS A 114 -8.47 -16.33 7.60
N CYS A 115 -7.71 -15.38 7.06
CA CYS A 115 -6.25 -15.50 6.92
C CYS A 115 -5.47 -14.34 7.57
N PRO A 116 -5.83 -13.88 8.80
CA PRO A 116 -5.19 -12.72 9.40
C PRO A 116 -3.73 -13.00 9.79
N GLU A 117 -3.43 -14.21 10.27
CA GLU A 117 -2.09 -14.56 10.77
C GLU A 117 -1.06 -14.55 9.64
N GLU A 118 -1.38 -15.22 8.53
CA GLU A 118 -0.49 -15.30 7.37
C GLU A 118 -0.26 -13.93 6.73
N PHE A 119 -1.29 -13.08 6.73
CA PHE A 119 -1.15 -11.69 6.30
C PHE A 119 -0.23 -10.90 7.23
N ILE A 120 -0.39 -11.02 8.55
CA ILE A 120 0.45 -10.35 9.54
C ILE A 120 1.91 -10.78 9.40
N GLU A 121 2.18 -12.08 9.23
CA GLU A 121 3.55 -12.58 9.05
C GLU A 121 4.21 -12.01 7.79
N TRP A 122 3.49 -11.99 6.67
CA TRP A 122 3.98 -11.41 5.42
C TRP A 122 4.22 -9.90 5.56
N ALA A 123 3.27 -9.17 6.14
CA ALA A 123 3.39 -7.73 6.38
C ALA A 123 4.55 -7.39 7.31
N ALA A 124 4.73 -8.15 8.41
CA ALA A 124 5.82 -7.97 9.35
C ALA A 124 7.19 -8.18 8.67
N CYS A 125 7.32 -9.20 7.81
CA CYS A 125 8.54 -9.43 7.05
C CYS A 125 8.86 -8.25 6.11
N ILE A 126 7.87 -7.71 5.40
CA ILE A 126 8.05 -6.54 4.52
C ILE A 126 8.44 -5.30 5.33
N GLN A 127 7.73 -5.02 6.42
CA GLN A 127 7.99 -3.86 7.28
C GLN A 127 9.41 -3.87 7.88
N GLN A 128 9.90 -5.05 8.27
CA GLN A 128 11.26 -5.19 8.78
C GLN A 128 12.32 -4.82 7.72
N MET A 129 12.04 -5.08 6.45
CA MET A 129 12.92 -4.68 5.34
C MET A 129 12.86 -3.17 5.07
N CYS A 130 11.68 -2.54 5.18
CA CYS A 130 11.56 -1.08 5.08
C CYS A 130 12.34 -0.36 6.20
N GLY A 131 12.35 -0.91 7.42
CA GLY A 131 13.18 -0.41 8.52
C GLY A 131 14.69 -0.54 8.28
N THR A 132 15.12 -1.55 7.50
CA THR A 132 16.52 -1.67 7.07
C THR A 132 16.88 -0.80 5.86
N CYS A 133 15.89 -0.35 5.08
CA CYS A 133 16.09 0.60 3.98
C CYS A 133 16.50 1.98 4.52
N ILE A 134 15.82 2.46 5.58
CA ILE A 134 16.18 3.72 6.24
C ILE A 134 17.59 3.66 6.85
N MET A 135 17.94 2.55 7.51
CA MET A 135 19.26 2.42 8.16
C MET A 135 20.42 2.16 7.20
N LYS A 136 20.18 1.64 5.98
CA LYS A 136 21.22 1.50 4.96
C LYS A 136 21.44 2.77 4.14
N CYS A 137 20.40 3.59 3.93
CA CYS A 137 20.57 4.91 3.31
C CYS A 137 21.30 5.91 4.23
N LEU A 138 21.23 5.74 5.55
CA LEU A 138 21.91 6.62 6.53
C LEU A 138 23.37 6.24 6.83
N ARG A 139 23.91 5.22 6.15
CA ARG A 139 25.28 4.72 6.37
C ARG A 139 26.15 4.64 5.10
N SER A 140 25.71 5.22 4.00
CA SER A 140 26.50 5.33 2.77
C SER A 140 26.71 6.77 2.36
#